data_AF-A0A2D7XB43-F1
#
_entry.id   AF-A0A2D7XB43-F1
#
_cell.length_a   1.000
_cell.length_b   1.000
_cell.length_c   1.000
_cell.angle_alpha   90.00
_cell.angle_beta   90.00
_cell.angle_gamma   90.00
#
_symmetry.space_group_name_H-M   'P 1'
#
loop_
_entity.id
_entity.type
_entity.pdbx_description
1 polymer ?
#
loop_
_entity_poly.entity_id
_entity_poly.type
_entity_poly.pdbx_seq_one_letter_code
_entity_poly.pdbx_strand_id
1 'polypeptide(L)'
;MTHLFLALSVVLNIVFIWYIIQLLKRFLTFQEELDNFSETLEEYRDHIDIVNGLERFYGDETLANLLRHSKALVEECQSFQRVLRQEEEEYAEEEN
;
A
#
# COMPACT_ATOMS: atom_id res chain seq x y z
N MET A 1 -30.76 30.43 22.94
CA MET A 1 -29.32 30.19 22.80
C MET A 1 -28.99 28.70 22.69
N THR A 2 -29.49 27.86 23.59
CA THR A 2 -29.20 26.41 23.70
C THR A 2 -29.58 25.57 22.47
N HIS A 3 -30.71 25.87 21.82
CA HIS A 3 -31.14 25.14 20.62
C HIS A 3 -30.20 25.31 19.41
N LEU A 4 -29.50 26.46 19.31
CA LEU A 4 -28.50 26.68 18.26
C LEU A 4 -27.25 25.82 18.47
N PHE A 5 -26.82 25.66 19.73
CA PHE A 5 -25.70 24.76 20.05
C PHE A 5 -26.05 23.29 19.76
N LEU A 6 -27.29 22.87 20.05
CA LEU A 6 -27.74 21.52 19.71
C LEU A 6 -27.79 21.31 18.20
N ALA A 7 -28.38 22.25 17.45
CA ALA A 7 -28.46 22.17 15.99
C ALA A 7 -27.07 22.14 15.34
N LEU A 8 -26.14 22.98 15.83
CA LEU A 8 -24.75 22.98 15.37
C LEU A 8 -24.06 21.65 15.62
N SER A 9 -24.24 21.06 16.82
CA SER A 9 -23.68 19.76 17.15
C SER A 9 -24.20 18.65 16.24
N VAL A 10 -25.50 18.64 15.92
CA VAL A 10 -26.10 17.67 15.00
C VAL A 10 -25.52 17.81 13.59
N VAL A 11 -25.41 19.03 13.07
CA VAL A 11 -24.83 19.28 11.74
C VAL A 11 -23.36 18.83 11.69
N LEU A 12 -22.59 19.12 12.74
CA LEU A 12 -21.18 18.75 12.82
C LEU A 12 -21.00 17.22 12.83
N ASN A 13 -21.85 16.50 13.57
CA ASN A 13 -21.86 15.03 13.55
C ASN A 13 -22.18 14.48 12.15
N ILE A 14 -23.16 15.05 11.46
CA ILE A 14 -23.51 14.62 10.08
C ILE A 14 -22.32 14.83 9.14
N VAL A 15 -21.65 15.99 9.23
CA VAL A 15 -20.45 16.29 8.43
C VAL A 15 -19.31 15.33 8.77
N PHE A 16 -19.12 14.99 10.05
CA PHE A 16 -18.09 14.03 10.44
C PHE A 16 -18.37 12.62 9.94
N ILE A 17 -19.61 12.13 10.05
CA ILE A 17 -19.98 10.83 9.50
C ILE A 17 -19.75 10.81 7.99
N TRP A 18 -20.18 11.86 7.28
CA TRP A 18 -19.95 11.98 5.84
C TRP A 18 -18.45 11.99 5.49
N TYR A 19 -17.64 12.71 6.26
CA TYR A 19 -16.20 12.77 6.08
C TYR A 19 -15.52 11.41 6.30
N ILE A 20 -15.89 10.69 7.37
CA ILE A 20 -15.37 9.35 7.68
C ILE A 20 -15.70 8.38 6.54
N ILE A 21 -16.94 8.39 6.03
CA ILE A 21 -17.33 7.54 4.89
C ILE A 21 -16.49 7.87 3.65
N GLN A 22 -16.25 9.15 3.38
CA GLN A 22 -15.45 9.58 2.24
C GLN A 22 -13.97 9.17 2.40
N LEU A 23 -13.44 9.28 3.61
CA LEU A 23 -12.07 8.88 3.94
C LEU A 23 -11.89 7.36 3.79
N LEU A 24 -12.83 6.57 4.32
CA LEU A 24 -12.78 5.11 4.25
C LEU A 24 -12.83 4.62 2.80
N LYS A 25 -13.69 5.21 1.97
CA LYS A 25 -13.72 4.89 0.52
C LYS A 25 -12.37 5.13 -0.15
N ARG A 26 -11.75 6.28 0.13
CA ARG A 26 -10.45 6.61 -0.46
C ARG A 26 -9.34 5.69 0.04
N PHE A 27 -9.42 5.28 1.30
CA PHE A 27 -8.47 4.33 1.89
C PHE A 27 -8.59 2.94 1.26
N LEU A 28 -9.80 2.42 1.06
CA LEU A 28 -10.03 1.14 0.38
C LEU A 28 -9.51 1.17 -1.07
N THR A 29 -9.78 2.24 -1.81
CA THR A 29 -9.20 2.40 -3.17
C THR A 29 -7.68 2.46 -3.13
N PHE A 30 -7.10 3.14 -2.14
CA PHE A 30 -5.65 3.21 -1.98
C PHE A 30 -5.03 1.83 -1.68
N GLN A 31 -5.69 1.00 -0.88
CA GLN A 31 -5.26 -0.38 -0.66
C GLN A 31 -5.29 -1.21 -1.94
N GLU A 32 -6.38 -1.14 -2.72
CA GLU A 32 -6.50 -1.85 -4.00
C GLU A 32 -5.41 -1.40 -4.99
N GLU A 33 -5.12 -0.10 -5.06
CA GLU A 33 -4.03 0.43 -5.87
C GLU A 33 -2.64 -0.06 -5.39
N LEU A 34 -2.42 -0.16 -4.08
CA LEU A 34 -1.18 -0.68 -3.50
C LEU A 34 -0.98 -2.17 -3.79
N ASP A 35 -2.05 -2.97 -3.73
CA ASP A 35 -1.99 -4.39 -4.07
C ASP A 35 -1.62 -4.59 -5.54
N ASN A 36 -2.25 -3.85 -6.46
CA ASN A 36 -1.91 -3.88 -7.88
C ASN A 36 -0.47 -3.38 -8.14
N PHE A 37 -0.03 -2.35 -7.42
CA PHE A 37 1.35 -1.87 -7.48
C PHE A 37 2.34 -2.97 -7.05
N SER A 38 2.02 -3.73 -6.00
CA SER A 38 2.85 -4.83 -5.54
C SER A 38 2.92 -5.97 -6.57
N GLU A 39 1.81 -6.33 -7.19
CA GLU A 39 1.76 -7.32 -8.28
C GLU A 39 2.66 -6.90 -9.44
N THR A 40 2.56 -5.64 -9.87
CA THR A 40 3.44 -5.07 -10.91
C THR A 40 4.92 -5.12 -10.50
N LEU A 41 5.22 -4.92 -9.22
CA LEU A 41 6.58 -4.98 -8.69
C LEU A 41 7.14 -6.41 -8.69
N GLU A 42 6.29 -7.41 -8.42
CA GLU A 42 6.63 -8.82 -8.50
C GLU A 42 6.90 -9.26 -9.94
N GLU A 43 6.07 -8.84 -10.90
CA GLU A 43 6.34 -9.05 -12.33
C GLU A 43 7.68 -8.42 -12.74
N TYR A 44 7.96 -7.20 -12.28
CA TYR A 44 9.25 -6.54 -12.52
C TYR A 44 10.44 -7.33 -11.95
N ARG A 45 10.31 -7.88 -10.73
CA ARG A 45 11.32 -8.77 -10.14
C ARG A 45 11.58 -9.99 -11.01
N ASP A 46 10.51 -10.64 -11.46
CA ASP A 46 10.60 -11.87 -12.24
C ASP A 46 11.27 -11.60 -13.61
N HIS A 47 10.94 -10.47 -14.25
CA HIS A 47 11.64 -10.02 -15.45
C HIS A 47 13.13 -9.77 -15.23
N ILE A 48 13.49 -9.16 -14.11
CA ILE A 48 14.89 -8.92 -13.74
C ILE A 48 15.64 -10.23 -13.45
N ASP A 49 14.98 -11.23 -12.87
CA ASP A 49 15.58 -12.55 -12.62
C ASP A 49 15.80 -13.35 -13.91
N ILE A 50 14.87 -13.25 -14.87
CA ILE A 50 15.03 -13.82 -16.22
C ILE A 50 16.22 -13.18 -16.94
N VAL A 51 16.35 -11.85 -16.88
CA VAL A 51 17.50 -11.12 -17.45
C VAL A 51 18.80 -11.58 -16.78
N ASN A 52 18.81 -11.77 -15.45
CA ASN A 52 19.96 -12.30 -14.72
C ASN A 52 20.38 -13.70 -15.21
N GLY A 53 19.42 -14.58 -15.48
CA GLY A 53 19.67 -15.95 -15.93
C GLY A 53 20.07 -16.09 -17.41
N LEU A 54 19.72 -15.12 -18.26
CA LEU A 54 19.97 -15.15 -19.71
C LEU A 54 21.37 -14.71 -20.11
N GLU A 55 22.09 -13.98 -19.27
CA GLU A 55 23.41 -13.46 -19.63
C GLU A 55 24.51 -13.96 -18.68
N ARG A 56 25.52 -14.61 -19.29
CA ARG A 56 26.91 -14.40 -18.89
C ARG A 56 27.15 -12.89 -18.88
N PHE A 57 26.82 -12.21 -17.79
CA PHE A 57 27.10 -10.80 -17.63
C PHE A 57 28.61 -10.63 -17.57
N TYR A 58 29.16 -10.08 -18.64
CA TYR A 58 30.57 -9.81 -18.86
C TYR A 58 31.11 -8.80 -17.84
N GLY A 59 31.30 -9.18 -16.57
CA GLY A 59 32.07 -8.41 -15.59
C GLY A 59 31.64 -6.97 -15.32
N ASP A 60 30.42 -6.56 -15.71
CA ASP A 60 29.91 -5.21 -15.45
C ASP A 60 29.29 -5.14 -14.05
N GLU A 61 30.10 -4.65 -13.10
CA GLU A 61 29.69 -4.44 -11.71
C GLU A 61 28.51 -3.45 -11.58
N THR A 62 28.32 -2.56 -12.54
CA THR A 62 27.24 -1.56 -12.52
C THR A 62 25.89 -2.22 -12.67
N LEU A 63 25.79 -3.13 -13.64
CA LEU A 63 24.54 -3.83 -13.91
C LEU A 63 24.20 -4.81 -12.80
N ALA A 64 25.21 -5.51 -12.25
CA ALA A 64 25.04 -6.37 -11.09
C ALA A 64 24.56 -5.59 -9.84
N ASN A 65 25.10 -4.40 -9.60
CA ASN A 65 24.65 -3.53 -8.51
C ASN A 65 23.25 -2.97 -8.72
N LEU A 66 22.89 -2.59 -9.95
CA LEU A 66 21.54 -2.15 -10.28
C LEU A 66 20.52 -3.26 -10.03
N LEU A 67 20.87 -4.49 -10.40
CA LEU A 67 20.02 -5.66 -10.23
C LEU A 67 19.84 -6.02 -8.74
N ARG A 68 20.91 -5.92 -7.95
CA ARG A 68 20.87 -6.07 -6.50
C ARG A 68 19.97 -5.02 -5.83
N HIS A 69 20.09 -3.76 -6.23
CA HIS A 69 19.21 -2.70 -5.72
C HIS A 69 17.75 -2.89 -6.14
N SER A 70 17.52 -3.34 -7.37
CA SER A 70 16.19 -3.65 -7.88
C SER A 70 15.52 -4.76 -7.05
N LYS A 71 16.23 -5.85 -6.75
CA LYS A 71 15.73 -6.92 -5.86
C LYS A 71 15.47 -6.41 -4.43
N ALA A 72 16.37 -5.63 -3.85
CA ALA A 72 16.20 -5.08 -2.51
C ALA A 72 14.98 -4.15 -2.41
N LEU A 73 14.73 -3.33 -3.44
CA LEU A 73 13.57 -2.45 -3.51
C LEU A 73 12.26 -3.26 -3.55
N VAL A 74 12.24 -4.37 -4.29
CA VAL A 74 11.07 -5.25 -4.32
C VAL A 74 10.81 -5.89 -2.95
N GLU A 75 11.85 -6.40 -2.30
CA GLU A 75 11.73 -6.98 -0.95
C GLU A 75 11.21 -5.97 0.08
N GLU A 76 11.69 -4.72 0.02
CA GLU A 76 11.24 -3.65 0.90
C GLU A 76 9.76 -3.31 0.68
N CYS A 77 9.33 -3.18 -0.57
CA CYS A 77 7.91 -2.97 -0.90
C CYS A 77 7.02 -4.15 -0.45
N GLN A 78 7.46 -5.39 -0.64
CA GLN A 78 6.73 -6.58 -0.15
C GLN A 78 6.68 -6.64 1.37
N SER A 79 7.69 -6.13 2.07
CA SER A 79 7.66 -6.03 3.54
C SER A 79 6.63 -4.99 4.00
N PHE A 80 6.54 -3.85 3.33
CA PHE A 80 5.57 -2.80 3.64
C PHE A 80 4.14 -3.27 3.41
N GLN A 81 3.87 -3.98 2.31
CA GLN A 81 2.55 -4.57 2.05
C GLN A 81 2.15 -5.60 3.12
N ARG A 82 3.09 -6.43 3.60
CA ARG A 82 2.82 -7.39 4.68
C ARG A 82 2.40 -6.71 5.98
N VAL A 83 3.06 -5.62 6.35
CA VAL A 83 2.71 -4.85 7.55
C VAL A 83 1.30 -4.26 7.41
N LEU A 84 0.99 -3.67 6.25
CA LEU A 84 -0.34 -3.11 5.99
C LEU A 84 -1.46 -4.16 6.05
N ARG A 85 -1.22 -5.36 5.50
CA ARG A 85 -2.20 -6.45 5.54
C ARG A 85 -2.40 -7.00 6.95
N GLN A 86 -1.32 -7.13 7.72
CA GLN A 86 -1.39 -7.61 9.10
C GLN A 86 -2.21 -6.65 9.98
N GLU A 87 -2.04 -5.34 9.80
CA GLU A 87 -2.87 -4.34 10.52
C GLU A 87 -4.36 -4.51 10.17
N GLU A 88 -4.70 -4.74 8.90
CA GLU A 88 -6.09 -4.96 8.47
C GLU A 88 -6.72 -6.20 9.12
N GLU A 89 -6.00 -7.33 9.17
CA GLU A 89 -6.45 -8.56 9.82
C GLU A 89 -6.67 -8.37 11.32
N GLU A 90 -5.78 -7.63 12.00
CA GLU A 90 -5.88 -7.32 13.44
C GLU A 90 -7.14 -6.48 13.75
N TYR A 91 -7.44 -5.45 12.94
CA TYR A 91 -8.67 -4.67 13.11
C TYR A 91 -9.94 -5.50 12.87
N ALA A 92 -9.92 -6.45 11.93
CA ALA A 92 -11.06 -7.31 11.64
C ALA A 92 -11.35 -8.33 12.76
N GLU A 93 -10.30 -8.78 13.47
CA GLU A 93 -10.44 -9.68 14.62
C GLU A 93 -10.92 -8.95 15.88
N GLU A 94 -10.57 -7.67 16.08
CA GLU A 94 -11.04 -6.87 17.22
C GLU A 94 -12.53 -6.46 17.13
N GLU A 95 -13.12 -6.45 15.92
CA GLU A 95 -14.51 -6.06 15.69
C GLU A 95 -15.53 -7.22 15.85
N ASN A 96 -15.06 -8.46 16.09
CA ASN A 96 -15.87 -9.69 16.18
C ASN A 96 -15.99 -10.23 17.62
#